data_AF-A0A7K1BC89-F1
#
_entry.id   AF-A0A7K1BC89-F1
#
_cell.length_a   1.000
_cell.length_b   1.000
_cell.length_c   1.000
_cell.angle_alpha   90.00
_cell.angle_beta   90.00
_cell.angle_gamma   90.00
#
_symmetry.space_group_name_H-M   'P 1'
#
loop_
_entity.id
_entity.type
_entity.pdbx_description
1 polymer ?
#
loop_
_entity_poly.entity_id
_entity_poly.type
_entity_poly.pdbx_seq_one_letter_code
_entity_poly.pdbx_strand_id
1 'polypeptide(L)'
;MLVLTRRVGESILIGDDIVVTVLELNRDQVRIGIRAPRSVSVHREEVYREILLSNQAAAADDADLVATVVGPTPSFSQLPRRR
;
A
#
# COMPACT_ATOMS: atom_id res chain seq x y z
N MET A 1 1.47 -17.07 13.74
CA MET A 1 0.31 -16.44 14.42
C MET A 1 0.49 -16.62 15.92
N LEU A 2 0.48 -15.54 16.69
CA LEU A 2 0.51 -15.57 18.17
C LEU A 2 -0.89 -15.21 18.67
N VAL A 3 -1.42 -15.99 19.62
CA VAL A 3 -2.79 -15.79 20.15
C VAL A 3 -2.70 -15.37 21.61
N LEU A 4 -3.29 -14.23 21.93
CA LEU A 4 -3.33 -13.66 23.27
C LEU A 4 -4.77 -13.33 23.62
N THR A 5 -5.23 -13.81 24.77
CA THR A 5 -6.55 -13.45 25.30
C THR A 5 -6.39 -12.27 26.25
N ARG A 6 -7.11 -11.18 25.97
CA ARG A 6 -7.15 -9.98 26.80
C ARG A 6 -8.58 -9.64 27.19
N ARG A 7 -8.75 -9.13 28.40
CA ARG A 7 -10.01 -8.56 28.88
C ARG A 7 -10.14 -7.10 28.46
N VAL A 8 -11.35 -6.57 28.56
CA VAL A 8 -11.62 -5.13 28.39
C VAL A 8 -10.75 -4.33 29.36
N GLY A 9 -10.07 -3.31 28.85
CA GLY A 9 -9.14 -2.46 29.60
C GLY A 9 -7.69 -2.96 29.60
N GLU A 10 -7.41 -4.17 29.11
CA GLU A 10 -6.04 -4.66 29.00
C GLU A 10 -5.41 -4.27 27.65
N SER A 11 -4.08 -4.17 27.65
CA SER A 11 -3.29 -3.79 26.47
C SER A 11 -2.20 -4.80 26.13
N ILE A 12 -1.83 -4.85 24.86
CA ILE A 12 -0.77 -5.65 24.28
C ILE A 12 0.27 -4.68 23.71
N LEU A 13 1.54 -4.92 24.04
CA LEU A 13 2.67 -4.18 23.47
C LEU A 13 3.24 -4.98 22.29
N ILE A 14 3.46 -4.33 21.14
CA ILE A 14 4.09 -4.93 19.96
C ILE A 14 5.33 -4.11 19.62
N GLY A 15 6.51 -4.75 19.67
CA GLY A 15 7.78 -4.02 19.62
C GLY A 15 7.91 -3.08 20.81
N ASP A 16 8.42 -1.87 20.59
CA ASP A 16 8.61 -0.87 21.63
C ASP A 16 7.62 0.30 21.57
N ASP A 17 6.96 0.51 20.42
CA ASP A 17 6.19 1.72 20.14
C ASP A 17 4.70 1.50 19.86
N ILE A 18 4.26 0.24 19.69
CA ILE A 18 2.87 -0.07 19.32
C ILE A 18 2.13 -0.63 20.53
N VAL A 19 1.03 0.01 20.91
CA VAL A 19 0.14 -0.42 22.00
C VAL A 19 -1.24 -0.68 21.44
N VAL A 20 -1.73 -1.90 21.62
CA VAL A 20 -3.09 -2.31 21.25
C VAL A 20 -3.90 -2.48 22.52
N THR A 21 -4.97 -1.71 22.68
CA THR A 21 -5.81 -1.72 23.89
C THR A 21 -7.22 -2.18 23.54
N VAL A 22 -7.76 -3.12 24.31
CA VAL A 22 -9.16 -3.54 24.16
C VAL A 22 -10.04 -2.55 24.92
N LEU A 23 -10.80 -1.73 24.21
CA LEU A 23 -11.61 -0.67 24.80
C LEU A 23 -12.97 -1.20 25.27
N GLU A 24 -13.68 -1.94 24.42
CA GLU A 24 -15.02 -2.46 24.71
C GLU A 24 -15.26 -3.76 23.93
N LEU A 25 -16.07 -4.64 24.50
CA LEU A 25 -16.54 -5.88 23.89
C LEU A 25 -18.07 -5.84 23.82
N ASN A 26 -18.59 -5.71 22.61
CA ASN A 26 -19.98 -5.95 22.28
C ASN A 26 -20.11 -7.38 21.75
N ARG A 27 -21.34 -7.93 21.71
CA ARG A 27 -21.62 -9.33 21.36
C ARG A 27 -20.78 -9.88 20.20
N ASP A 28 -20.61 -9.08 19.15
CA ASP A 28 -19.89 -9.48 17.93
C ASP A 28 -18.84 -8.44 17.48
N GLN A 29 -18.73 -7.31 18.19
CA GLN A 29 -17.80 -6.24 17.82
C GLN A 29 -16.89 -5.90 18.98
N VAL A 30 -15.60 -5.76 18.68
CA VAL A 30 -14.58 -5.34 19.63
C VAL A 30 -14.09 -3.97 19.23
N ARG A 31 -14.13 -3.01 20.16
CA ARG A 31 -13.44 -1.73 19.98
C ARG A 31 -11.99 -1.90 20.40
N ILE A 32 -11.10 -1.70 19.44
CA ILE A 32 -9.66 -1.79 19.64
C ILE A 32 -9.07 -0.40 19.46
N GLY A 33 -8.37 0.09 20.48
CA GLY A 33 -7.53 1.28 20.38
C GLY A 33 -6.13 0.89 19.96
N ILE A 34 -5.60 1.48 18.90
CA ILE A 34 -4.22 1.27 18.45
C ILE A 34 -3.47 2.57 18.61
N ARG A 35 -2.42 2.56 19.42
CA ARG A 35 -1.47 3.66 19.55
C ARG A 35 -0.17 3.22 18.87
N ALA A 36 0.20 3.91 17.80
CA ALA A 36 1.42 3.66 17.06
C ALA A 36 2.10 5.00 16.72
N PRO A 37 3.42 5.02 16.53
CA PRO A 37 4.14 6.20 16.07
C PRO A 37 3.79 6.52 14.62
N ARG A 38 4.02 7.77 14.19
CA ARG A 38 3.69 8.23 12.82
C ARG A 38 4.43 7.50 11.71
N SER A 39 5.53 6.82 12.04
CA SER A 39 6.30 5.98 11.13
C SER A 39 5.55 4.70 10.73
N VAL A 40 4.60 4.24 11.55
CA VAL A 40 3.82 3.02 11.30
C VAL A 40 2.41 3.43 10.90
N SER A 41 2.05 3.15 9.65
CA SER A 41 0.70 3.39 9.17
C SER A 41 -0.24 2.28 9.64
N VAL A 42 -1.35 2.68 10.26
CA VAL A 42 -2.39 1.76 10.75
C VAL A 42 -3.57 1.82 9.79
N HIS A 43 -3.85 0.71 9.13
CA HIS A 43 -4.95 0.58 8.19
C HIS A 43 -5.89 -0.54 8.61
N ARG A 44 -7.14 -0.46 8.16
CA ARG A 44 -8.03 -1.63 8.20
C ARG A 44 -7.61 -2.60 7.10
N GLU A 45 -7.61 -3.89 7.41
CA GLU A 45 -7.07 -4.94 6.53
C GLU A 45 -7.75 -4.91 5.15
N GLU A 46 -9.08 -4.74 5.14
CA GLU A 46 -9.88 -4.71 3.92
C GLU A 46 -9.48 -3.57 2.97
N VAL A 47 -9.20 -2.38 3.53
CA VAL A 47 -8.80 -1.21 2.75
C VAL A 47 -7.38 -1.36 2.23
N TYR A 48 -6.47 -1.90 3.04
CA TYR A 48 -5.08 -2.09 2.63
C TYR A 48 -4.96 -3.07 1.46
N ARG A 49 -5.77 -4.13 1.47
CA ARG A 49 -5.77 -5.16 0.43
C ARG A 49 -6.21 -4.63 -0.93
N GLU A 50 -7.23 -3.75 -0.96
CA GLU A 50 -7.69 -3.11 -2.21
C GLU A 50 -6.65 -2.16 -2.80
N ILE A 51 -6.00 -1.35 -1.96
CA ILE A 51 -4.95 -0.41 -2.40
C ILE A 51 -3.76 -1.16 -3.00
N LEU A 52 -3.36 -2.28 -2.39
CA LEU A 52 -2.23 -3.08 -2.87
C LEU A 52 -2.51 -3.71 -4.24
N LEU A 53 -3.72 -4.21 -4.45
CA LEU A 53 -4.16 -4.77 -5.73
C LEU A 53 -4.26 -3.68 -6.81
N SER A 54 -4.80 -2.51 -6.45
CA SER A 54 -4.90 -1.38 -7.38
C SER A 54 -3.53 -0.84 -7.79
N ASN A 55 -2.58 -0.72 -6.87
CA ASN A 55 -1.21 -0.29 -7.19
C ASN A 55 -0.47 -1.32 -8.06
N GLN A 56 -0.69 -2.62 -7.84
CA GLN A 56 -0.12 -3.67 -8.71
C GLN A 56 -0.70 -3.63 -10.12
N ALA A 57 -2.00 -3.37 -10.27
CA ALA A 57 -2.64 -3.21 -11.58
C ALA A 57 -2.10 -1.98 -12.32
N ALA A 58 -1.99 -0.83 -11.63
CA ALA A 58 -1.47 0.40 -12.22
C ALA A 58 0.01 0.28 -12.64
N ALA A 59 0.84 -0.43 -11.85
CA ALA A 59 2.24 -0.66 -12.20
C ALA A 59 2.44 -1.63 -13.39
N ALA A 60 1.42 -2.44 -13.73
CA ALA A 60 1.46 -3.31 -14.90
C ALA A 60 1.14 -2.57 -16.20
N ASP A 61 0.29 -1.53 -16.14
CA ASP A 61 -0.13 -0.76 -17.32
C ASP A 61 0.96 0.20 -17.85
N ASP A 62 1.95 0.58 -17.02
CA ASP A 62 3.06 1.44 -17.45
C ASP A 62 3.98 0.75 -18.48
N ALA A 63 4.06 -0.59 -18.50
CA ALA A 63 4.92 -1.32 -19.42
C ALA A 63 4.46 -1.25 -20.88
N ASP A 64 3.16 -1.08 -21.14
CA ASP A 64 2.59 -1.05 -22.50
C ASP A 64 2.67 0.36 -23.12
N LEU A 65 2.72 1.42 -22.31
CA LEU A 65 2.75 2.80 -22.81
C LEU A 65 4.15 3.28 -23.23
N VAL A 66 5.24 2.72 -22.67
CA VAL A 66 6.62 3.11 -23.05
C VAL A 66 6.97 2.65 -24.48
N ALA A 67 6.37 1.56 -24.96
CA ALA A 67 6.59 1.05 -26.31
C ALA A 67 5.95 1.92 -27.40
N THR A 68 4.90 2.67 -27.06
CA THR A 68 4.15 3.49 -28.04
C THR A 68 4.73 4.89 -28.22
N VAL A 69 5.40 5.45 -27.18
CA VAL A 69 5.98 6.81 -27.24
C VAL A 69 7.36 6.84 -27.90
N VAL A 70 8.09 5.73 -27.93
CA VAL A 70 9.36 5.60 -28.69
C VAL A 70 9.06 5.10 -30.10
N GLY A 71 8.43 5.95 -30.92
CA GLY A 71 8.43 5.72 -32.37
C GLY A 71 9.87 5.68 -32.91
N PRO A 72 10.16 4.89 -33.96
CA PRO A 72 11.50 4.84 -34.55
C PRO A 72 11.87 6.24 -35.06
N THR A 73 12.96 6.80 -34.52
CA THR A 73 13.52 8.08 -34.94
C THR A 73 13.61 8.15 -36.47
N PRO A 74 12.93 9.10 -37.16
CA PRO A 74 13.05 9.20 -38.60
C PRO A 74 14.49 9.63 -38.94
N SER A 75 15.18 8.79 -39.70
CA SER A 75 16.52 9.05 -40.23
C SER A 75 16.47 10.22 -41.22
N PHE A 76 16.80 11.42 -40.77
CA PHE A 76 17.11 12.55 -41.63
C PHE A 76 18.55 12.42 -42.16
N SER A 77 18.75 11.53 -43.13
CA SER A 77 19.95 11.53 -43.95
C SER A 77 19.57 11.38 -45.41
N GLN A 78 19.33 12.51 -46.09
CA GLN A 78 19.60 12.75 -47.52
C GLN A 78 18.94 14.08 -47.93
N LEU A 79 19.64 15.20 -47.71
CA LEU A 79 19.43 16.37 -48.56
C LEU A 79 20.25 16.18 -49.85
N PRO A 80 19.64 16.32 -51.05
CA PRO A 80 20.41 16.30 -52.28
C PRO A 80 21.28 17.56 -52.36
N ARG A 81 22.60 17.38 -52.50
CA ARG A 81 23.52 18.45 -52.86
C ARG A 81 23.17 18.94 -54.27
N ARG A 82 22.54 20.12 -54.37
CA ARG A 82 22.46 20.87 -55.63
C ARG A 82 23.88 21.24 -56.09
N ARG A 83 24.21 20.89 -57.34
CA ARG A 83 25.09 21.67 -58.20
C ARG A 83 24.25 22.19 -59.36
#